data_AF-A0A519ST14-F1
#
_entry.id   AF-A0A519ST14-F1
#
_cell.length_a   1.000
_cell.length_b   1.000
_cell.length_c   1.000
_cell.angle_alpha   90.00
_cell.angle_beta   90.00
_cell.angle_gamma   90.00
#
_symmetry.space_group_name_H-M   'P 1'
#
loop_
_entity.id
_entity.type
_entity.pdbx_description
1 polymer ?
#
loop_
_entity_poly.entity_id
_entity_poly.type
_entity_poly.pdbx_seq_one_letter_code
_entity_poly.pdbx_strand_id
1 'polypeptide(L)' 'MAHQGEILQEAIKSSGISITRIVEELGITRPTIYRKFKEETLDINFVKNVGQIIGHDFSQDFTMPQQSTLPFVTQVVR' A
#
# COMPACT_ATOMS: atom_id res chain seq x y z
N MET A 1 1.51 -9.11 -13.90
CA MET A 1 2.23 -8.13 -13.05
C MET A 1 1.87 -8.45 -11.63
N ALA A 2 2.82 -8.42 -10.70
CA ALA A 2 2.49 -8.64 -9.29
C ALA A 2 1.53 -7.54 -8.85
N HIS A 3 0.39 -7.93 -8.29
CA HIS A 3 -0.59 -7.01 -7.76
C HIS A 3 -0.08 -6.40 -6.45
N GLN A 4 -0.54 -5.20 -6.09
CA GLN A 4 -0.05 -4.55 -4.86
C GLN A 4 -0.30 -5.38 -3.60
N GLY A 5 -1.40 -6.15 -3.59
CA GLY A 5 -1.69 -7.14 -2.54
C GLY A 5 -0.62 -8.22 -2.38
N GLU A 6 -0.05 -8.72 -3.48
CA GLU A 6 1.00 -9.75 -3.45
C GLU A 6 2.31 -9.19 -2.89
N ILE A 7 2.68 -7.98 -3.31
CA ILE A 7 3.86 -7.26 -2.80
C ILE A 7 3.73 -7.06 -1.28
N LEU A 8 2.56 -6.60 -0.81
CA LEU A 8 2.29 -6.43 0.61
C LEU A 8 2.42 -7.77 1.37
N GLN A 9 1.90 -8.85 0.80
CA GLN A 9 1.97 -10.18 1.41
C GLN A 9 3.42 -10.67 1.57
N GLU A 10 4.25 -10.51 0.54
CA GLU A 10 5.66 -10.92 0.58
C GLU A 10 6.48 -10.08 1.56
N ALA A 11 6.23 -8.77 1.65
CA ALA A 11 6.86 -7.92 2.66
C ALA A 11 6.50 -8.34 4.09
N ILE A 12 5.22 -8.64 4.34
CA ILE A 12 4.78 -9.17 5.65
C ILE A 12 5.48 -10.49 5.97
N LYS A 13 5.54 -11.43 5.03
CA LYS A 13 6.23 -12.72 5.24
C LYS A 13 7.71 -12.51 5.55
N SER A 14 8.37 -11.62 4.81
CA SER A 14 9.80 -11.32 4.96
C SER A 14 10.13 -10.62 6.27
N SER A 15 9.18 -9.86 6.83
CA SER A 15 9.35 -9.19 8.13
C SER A 15 9.41 -10.13 9.32
N GLY A 16 8.91 -11.38 9.18
CA GLY A 16 8.79 -12.33 10.30
C GLY A 16 7.68 -12.00 11.30
N ILE A 17 6.92 -10.91 11.10
CA ILE A 17 5.82 -10.52 11.98
C ILE A 17 4.56 -11.32 11.63
N SER A 18 3.92 -11.88 12.65
CA SER A 18 2.71 -12.69 12.44
C SER A 18 1.54 -11.85 11.92
N ILE A 19 0.75 -12.44 11.01
CA ILE A 19 -0.48 -11.81 10.50
C ILE A 19 -1.44 -11.46 11.65
N THR A 20 -1.51 -12.30 12.69
CA THR A 20 -2.34 -12.03 13.88
C THR A 20 -1.98 -10.70 14.53
N ARG A 21 -0.68 -10.43 14.74
CA ARG A 21 -0.24 -9.15 15.32
C ARG A 21 -0.61 -7.96 14.43
N ILE A 22 -0.43 -8.11 13.12
CA ILE A 22 -0.72 -7.03 12.16
C ILE A 22 -2.21 -6.69 12.16
N VAL A 23 -3.10 -7.69 12.12
CA VAL A 23 -4.54 -7.42 12.09
C VAL A 23 -5.05 -6.85 13.41
N GLU A 24 -4.45 -7.23 14.54
CA GLU A 24 -4.73 -6.64 15.86
C GLU A 24 -4.34 -5.16 15.89
N GLU A 25 -3.14 -4.80 15.43
CA GLU A 25 -2.69 -3.40 15.39
C GLU A 25 -3.49 -2.55 14.40
N LEU A 26 -3.94 -3.14 13.29
CA LEU A 26 -4.79 -2.45 12.31
C LEU A 26 -6.27 -2.38 12.71
N GLY A 27 -6.69 -3.10 13.76
CA GLY A 27 -8.10 -3.19 14.16
C GLY A 27 -9.00 -3.85 13.10
N ILE A 28 -8.46 -4.79 12.33
CA ILE A 28 -9.19 -5.53 11.29
C ILE A 28 -9.21 -7.02 11.56
N THR A 29 -9.94 -7.78 10.74
CA THR A 29 -9.99 -9.24 10.85
C THR A 29 -9.05 -9.92 9.85
N ARG A 30 -8.68 -11.18 10.13
CA ARG A 30 -7.86 -12.00 9.22
C ARG A 30 -8.49 -12.17 7.82
N PRO A 31 -9.80 -12.42 7.67
CA PRO A 31 -10.43 -12.43 6.34
C PRO A 31 -10.24 -11.12 5.57
N THR A 32 -10.27 -9.97 6.25
CA THR A 32 -10.06 -8.66 5.61
C THR A 32 -8.65 -8.53 5.04
N ILE A 33 -7.61 -8.91 5.79
CA ILE A 33 -6.23 -8.81 5.28
C ILE A 33 -5.97 -9.82 4.14
N TYR A 34 -6.56 -11.02 4.20
CA TYR A 34 -6.45 -11.98 3.10
C TYR A 34 -7.15 -11.52 1.81
N ARG A 35 -8.23 -10.73 1.93
CA ARG A 35 -8.85 -10.09 0.77
C ARG A 35 -7.93 -9.03 0.17
N LYS A 36 -7.26 -8.23 1.01
CA LYS A 36 -6.31 -7.20 0.58
C LYS A 36 -5.14 -7.78 -0.24
N PHE A 37 -4.66 -8.98 0.09
CA PHE A 37 -3.62 -9.65 -0.69
C PHE A 37 -4.02 -9.99 -2.13
N LYS A 38 -5.31 -9.99 -2.44
CA LYS A 38 -5.84 -10.25 -3.80
C LYS A 38 -6.17 -8.97 -4.56
N GLU A 39 -6.01 -7.79 -3.95
CA GLU A 39 -6.35 -6.52 -4.59
C GLU A 39 -5.21 -6.07 -5.52
N GLU A 40 -5.56 -5.64 -6.73
CA GLU A 40 -4.61 -5.11 -7.71
C GLU A 40 -3.93 -3.84 -7.20
N THR A 41 -4.70 -3.00 -6.53
CA THR A 41 -4.29 -1.74 -5.93
C THR A 41 -4.76 -1.68 -4.47
N LEU A 42 -3.99 -1.01 -3.63
CA LEU A 42 -4.25 -0.83 -2.22
C LEU A 42 -4.33 0.66 -1.89
N ASP A 43 -5.11 0.96 -0.85
CA ASP A 43 -5.13 2.31 -0.29
C ASP A 43 -3.75 2.66 0.30
N ILE A 44 -3.27 3.88 0.00
CA ILE A 44 -1.95 4.35 0.40
C ILE A 44 -1.82 4.43 1.93
N ASN A 45 -2.88 4.83 2.64
CA ASN A 45 -2.84 4.89 4.11
C ASN A 45 -2.78 3.48 4.70
N PHE A 46 -3.52 2.54 4.12
CA PHE A 46 -3.46 1.14 4.53
C PHE A 46 -2.04 0.57 4.38
N VAL A 47 -1.43 0.75 3.21
CA VAL A 47 -0.05 0.34 2.94
C VAL A 47 0.92 0.98 3.92
N LYS A 48 0.80 2.29 4.14
CA LYS A 48 1.67 3.03 5.05
C LYS A 48 1.58 2.48 6.47
N ASN A 49 0.37 2.21 6.97
CA ASN A 49 0.16 1.66 8.30
C ASN A 49 0.78 0.27 8.44
N VAL A 50 0.62 -0.60 7.44
CA VAL A 50 1.28 -1.91 7.43
C VAL A 50 2.80 -1.73 7.45
N GLY A 51 3.34 -0.84 6.62
CA GLY A 51 4.78 -0.54 6.56
C GLY A 51 5.35 -0.07 7.90
N GLN A 52 4.61 0.76 8.65
CA GLN A 52 5.02 1.15 10.00
C GLN A 52 5.04 -0.03 10.97
N ILE A 53 4.06 -0.93 10.91
CA ILE A 53 4.00 -2.12 11.77
C ILE A 53 5.17 -3.07 11.49
N ILE A 54 5.51 -3.25 10.21
CA ILE A 54 6.54 -4.23 9.80
C ILE A 54 7.95 -3.64 9.60
N GLY A 55 8.11 -2.33 9.77
CA GLY A 55 9.38 -1.63 9.53
C GLY A 55 9.81 -1.62 8.06
N HIS A 56 8.86 -1.63 7.12
CA HIS A 56 9.12 -1.65 5.68
C HIS A 56 8.64 -0.36 5.01
N ASP A 57 9.50 0.27 4.21
CA ASP A 57 9.14 1.43 3.40
C ASP A 57 8.70 1.01 2.00
N PHE A 58 7.39 1.10 1.76
CA PHE A 58 6.78 0.74 0.47
C PHE A 58 6.91 1.82 -0.62
N SER A 59 7.57 2.95 -0.36
CA SER A 59 7.74 4.03 -1.33
C SER A 59 8.46 3.59 -2.62
N GLN A 60 9.34 2.58 -2.48
CA GLN A 60 10.09 2.02 -3.60
C GLN A 60 9.32 0.91 -4.33
N ASP A 61 8.48 0.15 -3.61
CA ASP A 61 7.71 -0.96 -4.19
C ASP A 61 6.48 -0.49 -4.95
N PHE A 62 5.82 0.55 -4.44
CA PHE A 62 4.67 1.18 -5.10
C PHE A 62 5.15 2.45 -5.80
N THR A 63 5.90 2.27 -6.89
CA THR A 63 6.14 3.35 -7.83
C THR A 63 4.80 3.75 -8.45
N MET A 64 4.10 4.70 -7.82
CA MET A 64 2.87 5.26 -8.38
C MET A 64 3.20 5.80 -9.77
N PRO A 65 2.47 5.45 -10.84
CA PRO A 65 2.32 6.39 -11.93
C PRO A 65 1.55 7.58 -11.35
N GLN A 66 2.27 8.58 -10.83
CA GLN A 66 1.70 9.89 -10.53
C GLN A 66 1.26 10.51 -11.86
N GLN A 67 0.10 10.11 -12.36
CA GLN A 67 -0.63 10.94 -13.29
C GLN A 67 -1.31 12.05 -12.49
N SER A 68 -0.50 13.02 -12.10
CA SER A 68 -0.95 14.37 -11.80
C SER A 68 -0.46 15.28 -12.91
N THR A 69 -0.82 14.97 -14.17
CA THR A 69 -0.79 15.97 -15.22
C THR A 69 -1.98 16.89 -15.01
N LEU A 70 -1.88 17.80 -14.04
CA LEU A 70 -2.67 19.02 -14.06
C LEU A 70 -1.95 19.98 -15.01
N PRO A 71 -2.49 20.27 -16.21
CA PRO A 71 -1.96 21.35 -17.02
C PRO A 71 -2.38 22.68 -16.37
N PHE A 72 -1.66 23.11 -15.34
CA PHE A 72 -1.74 24.50 -14.93
C PHE A 72 -0.81 25.28 -15.85
N VAL A 73 -1.39 25.91 -16.88
CA VAL A 73 -1.08 27.26 -17.40
C VAL A 73 -1.99 27.45 -18.62
N THR A 74 -3.09 28.19 -18.46
CA THR A 74 -3.61 28.99 -19.57
C THR A 74 -3.21 30.42 -19.27
N GLN A 75 -2.42 30.96 -20.19
CA GLN A 75 -1.74 32.23 -20.06
C GLN A 75 -2.74 33.39 -19.88
N VAL A 76 -2.31 34.36 -19.06
CA VAL A 76 -2.84 35.72 -19.06
C VAL A 76 -2.86 36.25 -20.49
N VAL A 77 -4.05 36.53 -21.02
CA VAL A 77 -4.21 37.34 -22.23
C VAL A 77 -4.70 38.73 -21.80
N ARG A 78 -3.98 39.71 -22.33
CA ARG A 78 -4.01 41.17 -22.11
C ARG A 78 -5.39 41.81 -22.03
#